data_AF-A0A9D3Z382-F1
#
_entry.id   AF-A0A9D3Z382-F1
#
_cell.length_a   1.000
_cell.length_b   1.000
_cell.length_c   1.000
_cell.angle_alpha   90.00
_cell.angle_beta   90.00
_cell.angle_gamma   90.00
#
_symmetry.space_group_name_H-M   'P 1'
#
loop_
_entity.id
_entity.type
_entity.pdbx_description
1 polymer ?
#
loop_
_entity_poly.entity_id
_entity_poly.type
_entity_poly.pdbx_seq_one_letter_code
_entity_poly.pdbx_strand_id
1 'polypeptide(L)'
;RYTVRSFGIRRNEKIAVHCTVRGPKAEEILDKGLKVLEYELRKNNFSETGNFGFGLQEHIDLGIKYDPSIGIYGLDFYVVLGRPGFNISQRRRKTSKIGLKHKVTKEESMKWFQQKYDGIILPGK
;
A
#
# COMPACT_ATOMS: atom_id res chain seq x y z
N ARG A 1 1.82 -11.34 18.96
CA ARG A 1 3.13 -12.00 19.27
C ARG A 1 3.64 -11.62 20.67
N TYR A 2 3.45 -10.38 21.12
CA TYR A 2 3.80 -9.88 22.46
C TYR A 2 2.56 -9.53 23.28
N THR A 3 2.72 -9.36 24.58
CA THR A 3 1.74 -8.71 25.47
C THR A 3 2.28 -7.32 25.78
N VAL A 4 1.51 -6.27 25.50
CA VAL A 4 1.92 -4.88 25.78
C VAL A 4 0.82 -4.21 26.57
N ARG A 5 1.05 -4.08 27.89
CA ARG A 5 0.03 -3.57 28.83
C ARG A 5 -0.39 -2.13 28.54
N SER A 6 0.54 -1.28 28.09
CA SER A 6 0.25 0.14 27.77
C SER A 6 -0.73 0.30 26.61
N PHE A 7 -0.74 -0.62 25.65
CA PHE A 7 -1.71 -0.63 24.55
C PHE A 7 -2.94 -1.50 24.84
N GLY A 8 -3.05 -2.08 26.04
CA GLY A 8 -4.15 -2.98 26.40
C GLY A 8 -4.12 -4.34 25.68
N ILE A 9 -3.04 -4.67 24.95
CA ILE A 9 -2.97 -5.85 24.07
C ILE A 9 -2.50 -7.09 24.83
N ARG A 10 -3.28 -8.17 24.73
CA ARG A 10 -2.90 -9.50 25.23
C ARG A 10 -2.30 -10.38 24.14
N ARG A 11 -1.49 -11.37 24.55
CA ARG A 11 -0.90 -12.32 23.62
C ARG A 11 -2.00 -13.14 22.92
N ASN A 12 -1.87 -13.26 21.60
CA ASN A 12 -2.78 -13.99 20.71
C ASN A 12 -4.20 -13.40 20.60
N GLU A 13 -4.40 -12.17 21.05
CA GLU A 13 -5.62 -11.42 20.79
C GLU A 13 -5.74 -11.04 19.30
N LYS A 14 -6.97 -10.97 18.79
CA LYS A 14 -7.25 -10.60 17.40
C LYS A 14 -7.34 -9.07 17.30
N ILE A 15 -6.33 -8.46 16.69
CA ILE A 15 -6.15 -7.00 16.75
C ILE A 15 -6.58 -6.31 15.45
N ALA A 16 -6.25 -6.89 14.29
CA ALA A 16 -6.40 -6.23 13.01
C ALA A 16 -6.89 -7.19 11.93
N VAL A 17 -7.47 -6.60 10.88
CA VAL A 17 -7.85 -7.27 9.64
C VAL A 17 -7.02 -6.73 8.49
N HIS A 18 -6.69 -7.57 7.51
CA HIS A 18 -6.00 -7.15 6.29
C HIS A 18 -6.48 -7.99 5.12
N CYS A 19 -6.44 -7.42 3.92
CA CYS A 19 -6.71 -8.13 2.69
C CYS A 19 -5.63 -7.80 1.66
N THR A 20 -5.37 -8.73 0.74
CA THR A 20 -4.49 -8.51 -0.41
C THR A 20 -5.30 -8.66 -1.67
N VAL A 21 -5.46 -7.57 -2.41
CA VAL A 21 -6.17 -7.55 -3.69
C VAL A 21 -5.13 -7.53 -4.82
N ARG A 22 -5.42 -8.20 -5.93
CA ARG A 22 -4.55 -8.26 -7.11
C ARG A 22 -5.36 -8.10 -8.40
N GLY A 23 -4.67 -7.75 -9.49
CA GLY A 23 -5.27 -7.61 -10.81
C GLY A 23 -6.13 -6.35 -10.93
N PRO A 24 -7.14 -6.35 -11.84
CA PRO A 24 -7.95 -5.17 -12.14
C PRO A 24 -8.62 -4.55 -10.92
N LYS A 25 -9.13 -5.39 -10.00
CA LYS A 25 -9.76 -4.93 -8.75
C LYS A 25 -8.82 -4.12 -7.87
N ALA A 26 -7.51 -4.41 -7.89
CA ALA A 26 -6.55 -3.65 -7.10
C ALA A 26 -6.33 -2.25 -7.69
N GLU A 27 -6.37 -2.13 -9.02
CA GLU A 27 -6.24 -0.84 -9.71
C GLU A 27 -7.48 0.03 -9.46
N GLU A 28 -8.68 -0.53 -9.54
CA GLU A 28 -9.93 0.19 -9.23
C GLU A 28 -9.96 0.74 -7.79
N ILE A 29 -9.52 -0.06 -6.82
CA ILE A 29 -9.48 0.37 -5.41
C ILE A 29 -8.41 1.43 -5.21
N LEU A 30 -7.24 1.26 -5.84
CA LEU A 30 -6.15 2.22 -5.76
C LEU A 30 -6.54 3.59 -6.35
N ASP A 31 -7.23 3.59 -7.49
CA ASP A 31 -7.71 4.81 -8.14
C ASP A 31 -8.68 5.60 -7.24
N LYS A 32 -9.65 4.89 -6.63
CA LYS A 32 -10.56 5.49 -5.64
C LYS A 32 -9.81 6.07 -4.44
N GLY A 33 -8.82 5.36 -3.93
CA GLY A 33 -8.03 5.83 -2.79
C GLY A 33 -7.16 7.05 -3.11
N LEU A 34 -6.56 7.08 -4.30
CA LEU A 34 -5.74 8.21 -4.75
C LEU A 34 -6.58 9.46 -5.03
N LYS A 35 -7.81 9.29 -5.52
CA LYS A 35 -8.74 10.39 -5.75
C LYS A 35 -9.08 11.16 -4.47
N VAL A 36 -9.17 10.47 -3.32
CA VAL A 36 -9.39 11.11 -2.01
C VAL A 36 -8.20 11.98 -1.60
N LEU A 37 -6.99 11.60 -2.01
CA LEU A 37 -5.75 12.35 -1.77
C LEU A 37 -5.41 13.32 -2.92
N GLU A 38 -6.36 13.60 -3.81
CA GLU A 38 -6.16 14.50 -4.96
C GLU A 38 -4.97 14.09 -5.85
N TYR A 39 -4.63 12.80 -5.87
CA TYR A 39 -3.44 12.25 -6.55
C TYR A 39 -2.11 12.84 -6.05
N GLU A 40 -2.07 13.39 -4.85
CA GLU A 40 -0.89 13.95 -4.23
C GLU A 40 -0.25 12.96 -3.25
N LEU A 41 1.05 12.72 -3.39
CA LEU A 41 1.83 11.92 -2.45
C LEU A 41 3.13 12.60 -2.09
N ARG A 42 3.62 12.41 -0.86
CA ARG A 42 4.93 12.95 -0.45
C ARG A 42 6.05 12.01 -0.87
N LYS A 43 7.23 12.57 -1.12
CA LYS A 43 8.45 11.80 -1.42
C LYS A 43 8.79 10.73 -0.37
N ASN A 44 8.38 10.94 0.89
CA ASN A 44 8.65 10.03 2.01
C ASN A 44 7.74 8.80 2.03
N ASN A 45 6.61 8.82 1.31
CA ASN A 45 5.71 7.67 1.20
C ASN A 45 6.28 6.53 0.35
N PHE A 46 7.28 6.83 -0.48
CA PHE A 46 7.95 5.85 -1.33
C PHE A 46 9.13 5.19 -0.58
N SER A 47 9.13 3.86 -0.54
CA SER A 47 10.19 3.06 0.06
C SER A 47 11.40 2.94 -0.88
N GLU A 48 12.56 2.63 -0.31
CA GLU A 48 13.78 2.34 -1.08
C GLU A 48 13.60 1.16 -2.05
N THR A 49 12.75 0.20 -1.68
CA THR A 49 12.41 -0.98 -2.47
C THR A 49 11.41 -0.72 -3.60
N GLY A 50 11.04 0.54 -3.85
CA GLY A 50 10.14 0.91 -4.95
C GLY A 50 8.66 0.68 -4.67
N ASN A 51 8.27 0.43 -3.43
CA ASN A 51 6.88 0.35 -3.01
C ASN A 51 6.41 1.70 -2.46
N PHE A 52 5.12 1.88 -2.29
CA PHE A 52 4.59 3.08 -1.62
C PHE A 52 3.29 2.76 -0.89
N GLY A 53 2.93 3.64 0.04
CA GLY A 53 1.68 3.51 0.77
C GLY A 53 1.18 4.86 1.25
N PHE A 54 -0.12 4.91 1.53
CA PHE A 54 -0.82 6.07 2.05
C PHE A 54 -1.97 5.61 2.94
N GLY A 55 -2.34 6.46 3.89
CA GLY A 55 -3.47 6.22 4.78
C GLY A 55 -4.64 7.12 4.43
N LEU A 56 -5.85 6.59 4.59
CA LEU A 56 -7.09 7.34 4.61
C LEU A 56 -7.62 7.34 6.05
N GLN A 57 -8.05 8.51 6.52
CA GLN A 57 -8.57 8.64 7.88
C GLN A 57 -9.99 8.09 8.00
N GLU A 58 -10.79 8.23 6.94
CA GLU A 58 -12.18 7.80 6.92
C GLU A 58 -12.47 6.96 5.67
N HIS A 59 -13.05 5.79 5.86
CA HIS A 59 -13.48 4.93 4.74
C HIS A 59 -14.71 5.47 3.99
N ILE A 60 -15.41 6.46 4.55
CA ILE A 60 -16.59 7.08 3.92
C ILE A 60 -16.17 7.81 2.64
N ASP A 61 -14.98 8.40 2.62
CA ASP A 61 -14.41 9.09 1.46
C ASP A 61 -14.21 8.18 0.24
N LEU A 62 -14.13 6.87 0.45
CA LEU A 62 -14.08 5.88 -0.64
C LEU A 62 -15.45 5.63 -1.31
N GLY A 63 -16.52 6.28 -0.84
CA GLY A 63 -17.89 6.13 -1.34
C GLY A 63 -18.68 5.01 -0.67
N ILE A 64 -18.24 4.52 0.49
CA ILE A 64 -18.98 3.56 1.29
C ILE A 64 -20.03 4.31 2.11
N LYS A 65 -21.29 3.85 2.06
CA LYS A 65 -22.37 4.46 2.83
C LYS A 65 -22.10 4.34 4.33
N TYR A 66 -22.38 5.43 5.05
CA TYR A 66 -22.28 5.45 6.49
C TYR A 66 -23.34 4.54 7.14
N ASP A 67 -22.90 3.69 8.06
CA ASP A 67 -23.75 2.92 8.97
C ASP A 67 -23.33 3.23 10.43
N PRO A 68 -24.22 3.84 11.25
CA PRO A 68 -23.93 4.16 12.64
C PRO A 68 -23.52 2.95 13.49
N SER A 69 -23.95 1.74 13.13
CA SER A 69 -23.64 0.51 13.87
C SER A 69 -22.18 0.07 13.68
N ILE A 70 -21.58 0.45 12.55
CA ILE A 70 -20.21 0.08 12.17
C ILE A 70 -19.22 1.15 12.66
N GLY A 71 -19.61 2.43 12.55
CA GLY A 71 -18.76 3.56 12.92
C GLY A 71 -17.80 3.98 11.80
N ILE A 72 -16.82 4.84 12.12
CA ILE A 72 -15.82 5.37 11.19
C ILE A 72 -14.49 4.66 11.42
N TYR A 73 -13.86 4.25 10.33
CA TYR A 73 -12.57 3.55 10.33
C TYR A 73 -11.62 4.18 9.33
N GLY A 74 -10.35 4.28 9.73
CA GLY A 74 -9.24 4.56 8.83
C GLY A 74 -8.73 3.30 8.14
N LEU A 75 -8.09 3.50 7.00
CA LEU A 75 -7.55 2.45 6.15
C LEU A 75 -6.13 2.79 5.73
N ASP A 76 -5.24 1.79 5.78
CA ASP A 76 -3.89 1.92 5.26
C ASP A 76 -3.76 1.13 3.95
N PHE A 77 -3.36 1.83 2.88
CA PHE A 77 -3.05 1.25 1.59
C PHE A 77 -1.54 1.07 1.46
N TYR A 78 -1.13 -0.13 1.07
CA TYR A 78 0.26 -0.42 0.73
C TYR A 78 0.33 -1.11 -0.63
N VAL A 79 1.00 -0.44 -1.57
CA VAL A 79 1.12 -0.85 -2.97
C VAL A 79 2.52 -1.41 -3.20
N VAL A 80 2.55 -2.64 -3.71
CA VAL A 80 3.80 -3.33 -4.07
C VAL A 80 3.95 -3.29 -5.58
N LEU A 81 4.98 -2.60 -6.06
CA LEU A 81 5.33 -2.58 -7.48
C LEU A 81 6.30 -3.73 -7.77
N GLY A 82 6.10 -4.38 -8.91
CA GLY A 82 6.93 -5.49 -9.33
C GLY A 82 7.01 -5.57 -10.84
N ARG A 83 8.20 -5.92 -11.36
CA ARG A 83 8.37 -6.24 -12.78
C ARG A 83 7.94 -7.69 -13.04
N PRO A 84 7.55 -8.02 -14.28
CA PRO A 84 7.40 -9.42 -14.68
C PRO A 84 8.71 -10.18 -14.43
N GLY A 85 8.66 -11.28 -13.69
CA GLY A 85 9.85 -12.08 -13.32
C GLY A 85 10.15 -12.15 -11.82
N PHE A 86 9.48 -11.36 -10.99
CA PHE A 86 9.64 -11.39 -9.53
C PHE A 86 9.28 -12.73 -8.86
N ASN A 87 8.54 -13.60 -9.56
CA ASN A 87 8.18 -14.93 -9.03
C ASN A 87 9.39 -15.85 -8.80
N ILE A 88 10.57 -15.53 -9.36
CA ILE A 88 11.77 -16.37 -9.19
C ILE A 88 12.22 -16.53 -7.73
N SER A 89 11.95 -15.54 -6.88
CA SER A 89 12.26 -15.59 -5.45
C SER A 89 11.20 -16.30 -4.62
N GLN A 90 10.00 -16.50 -5.17
CA GLN A 90 8.83 -17.04 -4.46
C GLN A 90 8.46 -18.46 -4.90
N ARG A 91 8.77 -18.85 -6.15
CA ARG A 91 8.45 -20.17 -6.70
C ARG A 91 9.12 -21.29 -5.90
N ARG A 92 8.43 -22.41 -5.66
CA ARG A 92 8.99 -23.55 -4.90
C ARG A 92 10.20 -24.21 -5.59
N ARG A 93 10.15 -24.35 -6.93
CA ARG A 93 11.19 -25.04 -7.72
C ARG A 93 12.24 -24.05 -8.22
N LYS A 94 13.52 -24.35 -8.01
CA LYS A 94 14.66 -23.54 -8.47
C LYS A 94 14.53 -22.07 -8.03
N THR A 95 14.34 -21.84 -6.73
CA THR A 95 14.37 -20.49 -6.13
C THR A 95 15.71 -19.82 -6.43
N SER A 96 15.69 -18.53 -6.76
CA SER A 96 16.91 -17.74 -6.90
C SER A 96 16.68 -16.28 -6.48
N LYS A 97 17.78 -15.57 -6.23
CA LYS A 97 17.74 -14.14 -5.88
C LYS A 97 17.39 -13.31 -7.12
N ILE A 98 16.65 -12.24 -6.91
CA ILE A 98 16.37 -11.24 -7.95
C ILE A 98 17.62 -10.37 -8.15
N GLY A 99 18.07 -10.23 -9.38
CA GLY A 99 19.22 -9.40 -9.73
C GLY A 99 18.96 -7.92 -9.42
N LEU A 100 20.01 -7.19 -9.03
CA LEU A 100 19.91 -5.78 -8.62
C LEU A 100 19.25 -4.90 -9.69
N LYS A 101 19.65 -5.07 -10.96
CA LYS A 101 19.08 -4.32 -12.10
C LYS A 101 17.59 -4.58 -12.35
N HIS A 102 17.06 -5.70 -11.84
CA HIS A 102 15.65 -6.06 -12.00
C HIS A 102 14.77 -5.56 -10.86
N LYS A 103 15.37 -5.18 -9.71
CA LYS A 103 14.62 -4.57 -8.62
C LYS A 103 14.13 -3.18 -9.02
N VAL A 104 12.95 -2.82 -8.52
CA VAL A 104 12.41 -1.48 -8.69
C VAL A 104 13.06 -0.57 -7.66
N THR A 105 13.46 0.63 -8.09
CA THR A 105 14.02 1.64 -7.19
C THR A 105 12.96 2.67 -6.79
N LYS A 106 13.25 3.42 -5.73
CA LYS A 106 12.41 4.55 -5.27
C LYS A 106 12.13 5.59 -6.36
N GLU A 107 13.11 5.88 -7.21
CA GLU A 107 12.95 6.86 -8.29
C GLU A 107 12.09 6.32 -9.43
N GLU A 108 12.21 5.03 -9.75
CA GLU A 108 11.39 4.39 -10.76
C GLU A 108 9.92 4.33 -10.33
N SER A 109 9.64 4.07 -9.04
CA SER A 109 8.27 4.05 -8.53
C SER A 109 7.61 5.43 -8.55
N MET A 110 8.36 6.49 -8.26
CA MET A 110 7.90 7.87 -8.40
C MET A 110 7.56 8.22 -9.85
N LYS A 111 8.45 7.88 -10.79
CA LYS A 111 8.21 8.08 -12.23
C LYS A 111 6.99 7.31 -12.71
N TRP A 112 6.81 6.07 -12.24
CA TRP A 112 5.64 5.26 -12.56
C TRP A 112 4.34 5.89 -12.05
N PHE A 113 4.35 6.43 -10.84
CA PHE A 113 3.19 7.11 -10.26
C PHE A 113 2.79 8.35 -11.07
N GLN A 114 3.77 9.17 -11.46
CA GLN A 114 3.58 10.33 -12.33
C GLN A 114 3.06 9.93 -13.72
N GLN A 115 3.57 8.85 -14.31
CA GLN A 115 3.17 8.44 -15.67
C GLN A 115 1.79 7.77 -15.74
N LYS A 116 1.41 7.01 -14.70
CA LYS A 116 0.16 6.22 -14.74
C LYS A 116 -1.04 6.99 -14.22
N TYR A 117 -0.84 7.82 -13.20
CA TYR A 117 -1.93 8.51 -12.49
C TYR A 117 -1.81 10.04 -12.56
N ASP A 118 -0.87 10.57 -13.35
CA ASP A 118 -0.56 12.01 -13.44
C ASP A 118 -0.34 12.66 -12.05
N GLY A 119 0.14 11.86 -11.09
CA GLY A 119 0.15 12.23 -9.68
C GLY A 119 1.25 13.22 -9.33
N ILE A 120 0.95 14.11 -8.38
CA ILE A 120 1.86 15.17 -7.94
C ILE A 120 2.69 14.65 -6.76
N ILE A 121 4.01 14.81 -6.84
CA ILE A 121 4.93 14.40 -5.77
C ILE A 121 5.41 15.62 -5.01
N LEU A 122 4.92 15.77 -3.79
CA LEU A 122 5.32 16.84 -2.89
C LEU A 122 6.68 16.54 -2.24
N PRO A 123 7.51 17.58 -1.99
CA PRO A 123 8.75 17.41 -1.24
C PRO A 123 8.48 16.86 0.17
N GLY A 124 9.48 16.16 0.72
CA GLY A 124 9.43 15.69 2.11
C GLY A 124 9.29 16.87 3.08
N LYS A 125 8.67 16.61 4.23
CA LYS A 125 8.71 17.55 5.37
C LYS A 125 10.14 17.67 5.88
#